data_AF-A0A7X9L0U9-F1
#
_entry.id   AF-A0A7X9L0U9-F1
#
_cell.length_a   1.000
_cell.length_b   1.000
_cell.length_c   1.000
_cell.angle_alpha   90.00
_cell.angle_beta   90.00
_cell.angle_gamma   90.00
#
_symmetry.space_group_name_H-M   'P 1'
#
loop_
_entity.id
_entity.type
_entity.pdbx_description
1 polymer ?
#
loop_
_entity_poly.entity_id
_entity_poly.type
_entity_poly.pdbx_seq_one_letter_code
_entity_poly.pdbx_strand_id
1 'polypeptide(L)'
;MGRYNLLDEAWISVIIDDKGHSKEVSLKELFKNAHLYRDLAGDTRTQDFVILRVILAVIYTVFSRFNYNGEPYEYFDIDEKYSQVSSVDEEDLEPYLDEMLDTWKKVWNTAKFPEIINEYL
;
A
#
# COMPACT_ATOMS: atom_id res chain seq x y z
N MET A 1 -28.16 -10.71 -0.52
CA MET A 1 -27.68 -9.60 -1.37
C MET A 1 -26.17 -9.68 -1.39
N GLY A 2 -25.56 -9.81 -2.57
CA GLY A 2 -24.10 -9.95 -2.72
C GLY A 2 -23.39 -8.68 -2.27
N ARG A 3 -22.36 -8.82 -1.44
CA ARG A 3 -21.46 -7.73 -1.04
C ARG A 3 -20.30 -7.74 -2.02
N TYR A 4 -20.01 -6.61 -2.66
CA TYR A 4 -18.84 -6.45 -3.52
C TYR A 4 -17.76 -5.72 -2.73
N ASN A 5 -16.74 -6.44 -2.27
CA ASN A 5 -15.65 -5.87 -1.47
C ASN A 5 -14.44 -5.58 -2.36
N LEU A 6 -14.08 -4.30 -2.51
CA LEU A 6 -12.96 -3.86 -3.35
C LEU A 6 -11.59 -4.42 -2.93
N LEU A 7 -11.50 -4.92 -1.70
CA LEU A 7 -10.31 -5.59 -1.19
C LEU A 7 -10.07 -6.95 -1.86
N ASP A 8 -11.15 -7.68 -2.12
CA ASP A 8 -11.12 -9.09 -2.51
C ASP A 8 -11.61 -9.31 -3.94
N GLU A 9 -12.56 -8.50 -4.40
CA GLU A 9 -13.14 -8.57 -5.74
C GLU A 9 -12.31 -7.78 -6.74
N ALA A 10 -12.21 -8.27 -7.98
CA ALA A 10 -11.43 -7.64 -9.03
C ALA A 10 -12.11 -6.38 -9.58
N TRP A 11 -11.40 -5.26 -9.65
CA TRP A 11 -11.96 -4.00 -10.19
C TRP A 11 -10.90 -3.01 -10.71
N ILE A 12 -9.62 -3.25 -10.43
CA ILE A 12 -8.51 -2.41 -10.88
C ILE A 12 -7.91 -3.07 -12.12
N SER A 13 -8.00 -2.40 -13.27
CA SER A 13 -7.41 -2.89 -14.52
C SER A 13 -5.89 -2.61 -14.54
N VAL A 14 -5.09 -3.63 -14.85
CA VAL A 14 -3.62 -3.57 -14.91
C VAL A 14 -3.08 -4.23 -16.18
N ILE A 15 -1.95 -3.74 -16.70
CA ILE A 15 -1.22 -4.36 -17.82
C ILE A 15 -0.30 -5.47 -17.28
N ILE A 16 -0.41 -6.68 -17.84
CA ILE A 16 0.33 -7.86 -17.36
C ILE A 16 1.52 -8.27 -18.23
N ASP A 17 1.63 -7.75 -19.45
CA ASP A 17 2.73 -8.07 -20.35
C ASP A 17 3.05 -6.97 -21.38
N ASP A 18 4.13 -7.16 -22.13
CA ASP A 18 4.60 -6.21 -23.15
C ASP A 18 3.72 -6.18 -24.40
N LYS A 19 2.74 -7.09 -24.51
CA LYS A 19 1.75 -7.10 -25.61
C LYS A 19 0.54 -6.22 -25.28
N GLY A 20 0.49 -5.66 -24.07
CA GLY A 20 -0.60 -4.79 -23.62
C GLY A 20 -1.84 -5.55 -23.18
N HIS A 21 -1.74 -6.85 -22.87
CA HIS A 21 -2.87 -7.55 -22.28
C HIS A 21 -3.18 -6.98 -20.89
N SER A 22 -4.46 -6.79 -20.61
CA SER A 22 -4.95 -6.32 -19.32
C SER A 22 -5.76 -7.38 -18.59
N LYS A 23 -5.85 -7.23 -17.27
CA LYS A 23 -6.79 -7.96 -16.42
C LYS A 23 -7.26 -7.06 -15.28
N GLU A 24 -8.42 -7.36 -14.72
CA GLU A 24 -8.85 -6.75 -13.47
C GLU A 24 -8.27 -7.54 -12.28
N VAL A 25 -7.90 -6.82 -11.22
CA VAL A 25 -7.41 -7.36 -9.96
C VAL A 25 -8.06 -6.66 -8.77
N SER A 26 -8.08 -7.32 -7.62
CA SER A 26 -8.49 -6.69 -6.36
C SER A 26 -7.40 -5.80 -5.79
N LEU A 27 -7.70 -5.03 -4.75
CA LEU A 27 -6.68 -4.20 -4.08
C LEU A 27 -5.57 -5.07 -3.45
N LYS A 28 -5.93 -6.23 -2.86
CA LYS A 28 -4.95 -7.17 -2.30
C LYS A 28 -4.07 -7.81 -3.38
N GLU A 29 -4.68 -8.24 -4.48
CA GLU A 29 -3.93 -8.80 -5.60
C GLU A 29 -3.01 -7.78 -6.27
N LEU A 30 -3.43 -6.51 -6.30
CA LEU A 30 -2.61 -5.40 -6.79
C LEU A 30 -1.32 -5.29 -5.98
N PHE A 31 -1.40 -5.12 -4.65
CA PHE A 31 -0.20 -4.96 -3.83
C PHE A 31 0.70 -6.19 -3.83
N LYS A 32 0.10 -7.40 -3.77
CA LYS A 32 0.84 -8.66 -3.80
C LYS A 32 1.69 -8.83 -5.07
N ASN A 33 1.19 -8.36 -6.21
CA ASN A 33 1.77 -8.61 -7.52
C ASN A 33 2.21 -7.34 -8.26
N ALA A 34 2.28 -6.18 -7.59
CA ALA A 34 2.58 -4.90 -8.22
C ALA A 34 3.87 -4.93 -9.06
N HIS A 35 4.89 -5.64 -8.58
CA HIS A 35 6.17 -5.85 -9.24
C HIS A 35 6.10 -6.64 -10.56
N LEU A 36 4.97 -7.29 -10.86
CA LEU A 36 4.72 -8.04 -12.09
C LEU A 36 3.92 -7.24 -13.12
N TYR A 37 3.29 -6.14 -12.71
CA TYR A 37 2.46 -5.32 -13.58
C TYR A 37 3.28 -4.21 -14.23
N ARG A 38 2.92 -3.87 -15.47
CA ARG A 38 3.60 -2.82 -16.23
C ARG A 38 3.04 -1.43 -15.95
N ASP A 39 1.71 -1.34 -15.88
CA ASP A 39 1.00 -0.09 -15.65
C ASP A 39 -0.45 -0.35 -15.22
N LEU A 40 -1.16 0.70 -14.81
CA LEU A 40 -2.61 0.73 -14.74
C LEU A 40 -3.21 0.78 -16.15
N ALA A 41 -4.42 0.24 -16.31
CA ALA A 41 -5.10 0.12 -17.60
C ALA A 41 -6.58 0.50 -17.50
N GLY A 42 -6.89 1.59 -16.80
CA GLY A 42 -8.23 2.16 -16.76
C GLY A 42 -8.66 2.70 -18.14
N ASP A 43 -9.95 2.97 -18.29
CA ASP A 43 -10.52 3.46 -19.56
C ASP A 43 -9.95 4.81 -19.98
N THR A 44 -9.47 5.59 -19.01
CA THR A 44 -8.90 6.92 -19.22
C THR A 44 -7.70 7.15 -18.31
N ARG A 45 -6.75 7.98 -18.76
CA ARG A 45 -5.61 8.42 -17.93
C ARG A 45 -6.03 9.11 -16.63
N THR A 46 -7.22 9.72 -16.60
CA THR A 46 -7.77 10.33 -15.39
C THR A 46 -8.15 9.26 -14.37
N GLN A 47 -8.71 8.13 -14.81
CA GLN A 47 -8.99 7.01 -13.92
C GLN A 47 -7.69 6.43 -13.34
N ASP A 48 -6.67 6.20 -14.18
CA ASP A 48 -5.38 5.70 -13.71
C ASP A 48 -4.79 6.61 -12.61
N PHE A 49 -4.86 7.92 -12.81
CA PHE A 49 -4.40 8.88 -11.82
C PHE A 49 -5.19 8.80 -10.50
N VAL A 50 -6.51 8.61 -10.56
CA VAL A 50 -7.34 8.45 -9.36
C VAL A 50 -7.01 7.15 -8.62
N ILE A 51 -6.83 6.04 -9.35
CA ILE A 51 -6.43 4.77 -8.77
C ILE A 51 -5.04 4.87 -8.13
N LEU A 52 -4.08 5.51 -8.79
CA LEU A 52 -2.76 5.79 -8.22
C LEU A 52 -2.85 6.54 -6.89
N ARG A 53 -3.75 7.53 -6.78
CA ARG A 53 -3.96 8.26 -5.51
C ARG A 53 -4.49 7.35 -4.40
N VAL A 54 -5.39 6.42 -4.71
CA VAL A 54 -5.89 5.43 -3.74
C VAL A 54 -4.76 4.51 -3.28
N ILE A 55 -3.97 3.99 -4.23
CA ILE A 55 -2.81 3.15 -3.94
C ILE A 55 -1.83 3.88 -3.02
N LEU A 56 -1.47 5.12 -3.35
CA LEU A 56 -0.58 5.94 -2.54
C LEU A 56 -1.16 6.18 -1.15
N ALA A 57 -2.45 6.52 -1.03
CA ALA A 57 -3.09 6.73 0.26
C ALA A 57 -2.98 5.49 1.18
N VAL A 58 -3.17 4.29 0.63
CA VAL A 58 -2.99 3.03 1.37
C VAL A 58 -1.53 2.86 1.79
N ILE A 59 -0.58 2.99 0.87
CA ILE A 59 0.84 2.81 1.17
C ILE A 59 1.31 3.80 2.25
N TYR A 60 1.00 5.09 2.10
CA TYR A 60 1.38 6.10 3.08
C TYR A 60 0.77 5.83 4.45
N THR A 61 -0.48 5.37 4.50
CA THR A 61 -1.16 5.05 5.76
C THR A 61 -0.54 3.84 6.45
N VAL A 62 -0.20 2.80 5.70
CA VAL A 62 0.44 1.59 6.25
C VAL A 62 1.86 1.91 6.73
N PHE A 63 2.66 2.57 5.90
CA PHE A 63 4.07 2.85 6.23
C PHE A 63 4.28 3.99 7.21
N SER A 64 3.26 4.78 7.53
CA SER A 64 3.30 5.68 8.68
C SER A 64 3.00 4.95 10.01
N ARG A 65 2.67 3.66 9.98
CA ARG A 65 2.22 2.88 11.14
C ARG A 65 3.09 1.66 11.39
N PHE A 66 3.51 1.00 10.31
CA PHE A 66 4.27 -0.23 10.34
C PHE A 66 5.55 -0.09 9.54
N ASN A 67 6.60 -0.76 10.03
CA ASN A 67 7.84 -0.91 9.30
C ASN A 67 7.73 -2.02 8.21
N TYR A 68 8.81 -2.23 7.45
CA TYR A 68 8.84 -3.24 6.38
C TYR A 68 8.52 -4.68 6.85
N ASN A 69 8.83 -5.01 8.11
CA ASN A 69 8.59 -6.34 8.67
C ASN A 69 7.15 -6.52 9.17
N GLY A 70 6.33 -5.46 9.12
CA GLY A 70 4.97 -5.46 9.67
C GLY A 70 4.88 -5.17 11.16
N GLU A 71 5.96 -4.65 11.76
CA GLU A 71 5.97 -4.28 13.17
C GLU A 71 5.52 -2.81 13.30
N PRO A 72 4.60 -2.47 14.22
CA PRO A 72 4.30 -1.10 14.58
C PRO A 72 5.56 -0.33 14.98
N TYR A 73 5.67 0.95 14.62
CA TYR A 73 6.72 1.78 15.18
C TYR A 73 6.51 2.02 16.68
N GLU A 74 7.60 2.12 17.45
CA GLU A 74 7.55 2.20 18.91
C GLU A 74 7.19 3.59 19.47
N TYR A 75 7.03 4.60 18.60
CA TYR A 75 6.85 6.01 18.98
C TYR A 75 5.38 6.43 19.19
N PHE A 76 4.43 5.51 19.05
CA PHE A 76 3.01 5.73 19.26
C PHE A 76 2.26 4.41 19.46
N ASP A 77 1.07 4.52 20.03
CA ASP A 77 0.16 3.41 20.24
C ASP A 77 -0.75 3.21 19.03
N ILE A 78 -1.08 1.95 18.78
CA ILE A 78 -2.02 1.53 17.74
C ILE A 78 -3.14 0.70 18.39
N ASP A 79 -4.40 0.93 17.99
CA ASP A 79 -5.55 0.14 18.44
C ASP A 79 -5.70 -1.20 17.70
N GLU A 80 -6.70 -2.00 18.11
CA GLU A 80 -7.02 -3.30 17.48
C GLU A 80 -7.39 -3.21 15.99
N LYS A 81 -7.67 -2.01 15.47
CA LYS A 81 -8.00 -1.74 14.06
C LYS A 81 -6.85 -1.07 13.32
N TYR A 82 -5.64 -1.20 13.86
CA TYR A 82 -4.44 -0.62 13.28
C TYR A 82 -4.47 0.90 13.13
N SER A 83 -5.25 1.62 13.95
CA SER A 83 -5.29 3.08 13.97
C SER A 83 -4.35 3.64 15.02
N GLN A 84 -3.53 4.62 14.62
CA GLN A 84 -2.70 5.38 15.55
C GLN A 84 -3.59 6.18 16.52
N VAL A 85 -3.38 6.02 17.82
CA VAL A 85 -4.19 6.65 18.88
C VAL A 85 -3.42 7.63 19.76
N SER A 86 -2.09 7.67 19.66
CA SER A 86 -1.25 8.70 20.29
C SER A 86 -0.35 9.39 19.27
N SER A 87 0.06 10.62 19.57
CA SER A 87 1.01 11.38 18.74
C SER A 87 2.43 10.89 18.97
N VAL A 88 3.30 11.12 17.98
CA VAL A 88 4.75 11.04 18.17
C VAL A 88 5.19 12.23 19.01
N ASP A 89 5.95 11.98 20.08
CA ASP A 89 6.54 13.05 20.89
C ASP A 89 7.58 13.83 20.07
N GLU A 90 7.72 15.13 20.32
CA GLU A 90 8.62 16.00 19.53
C GLU A 90 10.08 15.52 19.55
N GLU A 91 10.52 14.93 20.68
CA GLU A 91 11.87 14.38 20.87
C GLU A 91 12.11 13.12 20.02
N ASP A 92 11.05 12.39 19.68
CA ASP A 92 11.09 11.14 18.93
C ASP A 92 10.77 11.33 17.43
N LEU A 93 10.50 12.56 16.99
CA LEU A 93 10.11 12.85 15.61
C LEU A 93 11.21 12.50 14.60
N GLU A 94 12.46 12.89 14.86
CA GLU A 94 13.59 12.57 13.98
C GLU A 94 13.84 11.06 13.86
N PRO A 95 13.99 10.28 14.96
CA PRO A 95 14.21 8.85 14.85
C PRO A 95 13.04 8.11 14.19
N TYR A 96 11.79 8.52 14.45
CA TYR A 96 10.62 8.00 13.74
C TYR A 96 10.70 8.22 12.22
N LEU A 97 11.03 9.44 11.78
CA LEU A 97 11.13 9.77 10.36
C LEU A 97 12.28 9.01 9.68
N ASP A 98 13.39 8.81 10.36
CA ASP A 98 14.53 8.03 9.87
C ASP A 98 14.16 6.55 9.68
N GLU A 99 13.49 5.95 10.67
CA GLU A 99 13.05 4.56 10.58
C GLU A 99 11.97 4.36 9.50
N MET A 100 11.03 5.31 9.38
CA MET A 100 10.05 5.33 8.31
C MET A 100 10.72 5.43 6.93
N LEU A 101 11.73 6.30 6.79
CA LEU A 101 12.50 6.44 5.56
C LEU A 101 13.23 5.13 5.21
N ASP A 102 13.74 4.41 6.19
CA ASP A 102 14.37 3.11 5.97
C ASP A 102 13.39 2.05 5.48
N THR A 103 12.13 2.08 5.94
CA THR A 103 11.05 1.27 5.34
C THR A 103 10.87 1.58 3.86
N TRP A 104 10.81 2.86 3.47
CA TRP A 104 10.72 3.24 2.06
C TRP A 104 11.93 2.79 1.24
N LYS A 105 13.15 2.92 1.78
CA LYS A 105 14.37 2.42 1.13
C LYS A 105 14.33 0.90 0.92
N LYS A 106 13.84 0.13 1.90
CA LYS A 106 13.70 -1.34 1.78
C LYS A 106 12.70 -1.71 0.68
N VAL A 107 11.55 -1.04 0.61
CA VAL A 107 10.56 -1.26 -0.46
C VAL A 107 11.16 -0.95 -1.82
N TRP A 108 11.86 0.17 -1.95
CA TRP A 108 12.55 0.56 -3.18
C TRP A 108 13.56 -0.50 -3.63
N ASN A 109 14.45 -0.93 -2.73
CA ASN A 109 15.52 -1.88 -3.05
C ASN A 109 15.00 -3.28 -3.38
N THR A 110 13.90 -3.71 -2.75
CA THR A 110 13.29 -5.01 -3.02
C THR A 110 12.36 -5.00 -4.23
N ALA A 111 11.97 -3.80 -4.70
CA ALA A 111 10.98 -3.58 -5.73
C ALA A 111 9.66 -4.35 -5.50
N LYS A 112 9.34 -4.64 -4.24
CA LYS A 112 8.18 -5.45 -3.84
C LYS A 112 7.59 -4.93 -2.54
N PHE A 113 6.27 -4.85 -2.50
CA PHE A 113 5.55 -4.49 -1.28
C PHE A 113 5.58 -5.62 -0.25
N PRO A 114 5.74 -5.29 1.05
CA PRO A 114 5.67 -6.25 2.14
C PRO A 114 4.23 -6.70 2.41
N GLU A 115 4.08 -7.85 3.08
CA GLU A 115 2.76 -8.47 3.33
C GLU A 115 1.88 -7.63 4.26
N ILE A 116 2.47 -6.78 5.11
CA ILE A 116 1.73 -5.91 6.03
C ILE A 116 0.67 -5.04 5.34
N ILE A 117 0.87 -4.66 4.07
CA ILE A 117 -0.17 -3.93 3.33
C ILE A 117 -1.45 -4.76 3.20
N ASN A 118 -1.34 -6.07 2.93
CA ASN A 118 -2.51 -6.95 2.83
C ASN A 118 -3.10 -7.30 4.19
N GLU A 119 -2.28 -7.43 5.23
CA GLU A 119 -2.74 -7.68 6.60
C GLU A 119 -3.51 -6.48 7.17
N TYR A 120 -3.12 -5.27 6.78
CA TYR A 120 -3.81 -4.03 7.14
C TYR A 120 -5.18 -3.88 6.46
N LEU A 121 -5.34 -4.40 5.24
CA LEU A 121 -6.56 -4.30 4.41
C LEU A 121 -7.63 -5.34 4.78
#